data_AF-A0A482WGG2-F1
#
_entry.id   AF-A0A482WGG2-F1
#
_cell.length_a   1.000
_cell.length_b   1.000
_cell.length_c   1.000
_cell.angle_alpha   90.00
_cell.angle_beta   90.00
_cell.angle_gamma   90.00
#
_symmetry.space_group_name_H-M   'P 1'
#
loop_
_entity.id
_entity.type
_entity.pdbx_description
1 polymer ?
#
loop_
_entity_poly.entity_id
_entity_poly.type
_entity_poly.pdbx_seq_one_letter_code
_entity_poly.pdbx_strand_id
1 'polypeptide(L)'
;MFKHDKQGRPRKAKLVDFQISRWTSPAHDLQYLIVSSMDQNCRTSRLQHFLEAYIETLNHHLVAMGSQKRLTLPILSTDLQRTAVYGLYVAASTVATKMADDTLDLDSSEKNFDPFSQAMKSERYREILPGLLVYLEGLGVFD
;
A
#
# COMPACT_ATOMS: atom_id res chain seq x y z
N MET A 1 -1.63 -14.39 4.45
CA MET A 1 -1.77 -15.30 5.62
C MET A 1 -0.44 -15.46 6.36
N PHE A 2 -0.43 -15.38 7.69
CA PHE A 2 0.79 -15.46 8.52
C PHE A 2 0.90 -16.79 9.28
N LYS A 3 2.13 -17.31 9.40
CA LYS A 3 2.47 -18.41 10.32
C LYS A 3 3.14 -17.81 11.56
N HIS A 4 2.63 -18.13 12.74
CA HIS A 4 3.14 -17.61 14.01
C HIS A 4 4.09 -18.59 14.72
N ASP A 5 5.01 -18.07 15.54
CA ASP A 5 5.82 -18.85 16.48
C ASP A 5 5.03 -19.19 17.76
N LYS A 6 5.69 -19.86 18.72
CA LYS A 6 5.05 -20.25 20.00
C LYS A 6 4.65 -19.04 20.86
N GLN A 7 5.21 -17.87 20.59
CA GLN A 7 4.93 -16.61 21.28
C GLN A 7 3.89 -15.77 20.53
N GLY A 8 3.29 -16.30 19.46
CA GLY A 8 2.29 -15.58 18.66
C GLY A 8 2.87 -14.55 17.69
N ARG A 9 4.20 -14.52 17.48
CA ARG A 9 4.84 -13.56 16.56
C ARG A 9 4.88 -14.10 15.14
N PRO A 10 4.58 -13.29 14.11
CA PRO A 10 4.62 -13.75 12.73
C PRO A 10 6.05 -14.13 12.31
N ARG A 11 6.24 -15.35 11.83
CA ARG A 11 7.53 -15.90 11.37
C ARG A 11 7.58 -16.16 9.87
N LYS A 12 6.44 -16.41 9.23
CA LYS A 12 6.34 -16.55 7.77
C LYS A 12 5.06 -15.88 7.26
N ALA A 13 5.10 -15.40 6.03
CA ALA A 13 3.93 -14.90 5.32
C ALA A 13 3.75 -15.66 4.01
N LYS A 14 2.49 -15.80 3.59
CA LYS A 14 2.10 -16.21 2.24
C LYS A 14 1.18 -15.12 1.67
N LEU A 15 1.57 -14.58 0.51
CA LEU A 15 0.73 -13.68 -0.27
C LEU A 15 -0.44 -14.47 -0.88
N VAL A 16 -1.62 -13.85 -0.88
CA VAL A 16 -2.88 -14.39 -1.40
C VAL A 16 -3.54 -13.29 -2.24
N ASP A 17 -4.65 -13.63 -2.90
CA ASP A 17 -5.53 -12.66 -3.59
C ASP A 17 -4.83 -11.87 -4.71
N PHE A 18 -4.46 -12.60 -5.77
CA PHE A 18 -3.72 -12.06 -6.92
C PHE A 18 -4.61 -11.40 -7.99
N GLN A 19 -5.88 -11.08 -7.69
CA GLN A 19 -6.83 -10.55 -8.69
C GLN A 19 -6.44 -9.20 -9.31
N ILE A 20 -5.53 -8.45 -8.66
CA ILE A 20 -5.03 -7.16 -9.13
C ILE A 20 -3.54 -7.19 -9.53
N SER A 21 -2.94 -8.38 -9.59
CA SER A 21 -1.53 -8.54 -9.98
C SER A 21 -1.33 -8.18 -11.45
N ARG A 22 -0.27 -7.43 -11.73
CA ARG A 22 0.03 -6.92 -13.08
C ARG A 22 1.52 -6.73 -13.27
N TRP A 23 1.97 -6.77 -14.52
CA TRP A 23 3.34 -6.47 -14.88
C TRP A 23 3.57 -4.96 -14.92
N THR A 24 4.27 -4.42 -13.92
CA THR A 24 4.48 -2.97 -13.78
C THR A 24 5.71 -2.68 -12.91
N SER A 25 6.03 -1.40 -12.69
CA SER A 25 7.07 -0.99 -11.74
C SER A 25 6.73 -1.48 -10.32
N PRO A 26 7.72 -1.98 -9.56
CA PRO A 26 7.54 -2.39 -8.16
C PRO A 26 6.99 -1.27 -7.26
N ALA A 27 7.09 -0.01 -7.69
CA ALA A 27 6.47 1.11 -6.99
C ALA A 27 4.95 0.99 -6.84
N HIS A 28 4.24 0.30 -7.74
CA HIS A 28 2.80 0.07 -7.57
C HIS A 28 2.49 -0.82 -6.36
N ASP A 29 3.25 -1.90 -6.19
CA ASP A 29 3.10 -2.81 -5.05
C ASP A 29 3.42 -2.10 -3.74
N LEU A 30 4.47 -1.25 -3.76
CA LEU A 30 4.85 -0.43 -2.61
C LEU A 30 3.81 0.64 -2.30
N GLN A 31 3.27 1.35 -3.28
CA GLN A 31 2.18 2.32 -3.06
C GLN A 31 0.97 1.63 -2.43
N TYR A 32 0.58 0.46 -2.93
CA TYR A 32 -0.50 -0.31 -2.34
C TYR A 32 -0.21 -0.64 -0.87
N LEU A 33 0.99 -1.17 -0.56
CA LEU A 33 1.34 -1.60 0.79
C LEU A 33 1.48 -0.41 1.78
N ILE A 34 2.16 0.66 1.37
CA ILE A 34 2.43 1.84 2.19
C ILE A 34 1.12 2.56 2.53
N VAL A 35 0.23 2.74 1.55
CA VAL A 35 -1.04 3.43 1.75
C VAL A 35 -2.03 2.56 2.52
N SER A 36 -2.14 1.26 2.20
CA SER A 36 -3.19 0.42 2.76
C SER A 36 -2.89 -0.23 4.10
N SER A 37 -1.62 -0.38 4.47
CA SER A 37 -1.21 -1.30 5.52
C SER A 37 -0.13 -0.77 6.48
N MET A 38 0.62 0.26 6.09
CA MET A 38 1.59 0.89 6.98
C MET A 38 0.87 1.84 7.95
N ASP A 39 1.27 1.88 9.21
CA ASP A 39 0.77 2.89 10.15
C ASP A 39 1.46 4.25 9.93
N GLN A 40 0.91 5.31 10.52
CA GLN A 40 1.41 6.68 10.33
C GLN A 40 2.85 6.86 10.83
N ASN A 41 3.21 6.27 11.97
CA ASN A 41 4.55 6.41 12.54
C ASN A 41 5.59 5.72 11.66
N CYS A 42 5.27 4.54 11.14
CA CYS A 42 6.13 3.84 10.21
C CYS A 42 6.32 4.63 8.90
N ARG A 43 5.25 5.24 8.35
CA ARG A 43 5.35 6.09 7.16
C ARG A 43 6.25 7.31 7.36
N THR A 44 6.16 7.98 8.52
CA THR A 44 6.89 9.22 8.75
C THR A 44 8.33 9.01 9.18
N SER A 45 8.61 7.98 9.99
CA SER A 45 9.92 7.82 10.64
C SER A 45 10.74 6.65 10.14
N ARG A 46 10.13 5.67 9.46
CA ARG A 46 10.79 4.39 9.10
C ARG A 46 10.64 4.01 7.64
N LEU A 47 9.95 4.80 6.82
CA LEU A 47 9.71 4.47 5.41
C LEU A 47 11.01 4.22 4.65
N GLN A 48 12.01 5.10 4.82
CA GLN A 48 13.33 4.96 4.20
C GLN A 48 13.97 3.59 4.49
N HIS A 49 13.94 3.16 5.75
CA HIS A 49 14.47 1.85 6.16
C HIS A 49 13.74 0.68 5.48
N PHE A 50 12.41 0.76 5.33
CA PHE A 50 11.64 -0.26 4.61
C PHE A 50 11.93 -0.29 3.10
N LEU A 51 12.12 0.88 2.48
CA LEU A 51 12.51 0.98 1.06
C LEU A 51 13.90 0.41 0.81
N GLU A 52 14.86 0.68 1.69
CA GLU A 52 16.21 0.11 1.63
C GLU A 52 16.18 -1.41 1.78
N ALA A 53 15.43 -1.94 2.76
CA ALA A 53 15.27 -3.39 2.94
C ALA A 53 14.62 -4.05 1.70
N TYR A 54 13.66 -3.39 1.07
CA TYR A 54 13.05 -3.86 -0.18
C TYR A 54 14.07 -3.90 -1.33
N ILE A 55 14.83 -2.82 -1.51
CA ILE A 55 15.88 -2.71 -2.55
C ILE A 55 16.93 -3.80 -2.35
N GLU A 56 17.42 -3.98 -1.13
CA GLU A 56 18.42 -5.00 -0.80
C GLU A 56 17.91 -6.41 -1.14
N THR A 57 16.70 -6.73 -0.67
CA THR A 57 16.09 -8.05 -0.88
C THR A 57 15.85 -8.32 -2.37
N LEU A 58 15.26 -7.36 -3.10
CA LEU A 58 15.01 -7.50 -4.53
C LEU A 58 16.31 -7.69 -5.31
N ASN A 59 17.32 -6.86 -5.02
CA ASN A 59 18.60 -6.94 -5.70
C ASN A 59 19.32 -8.26 -5.41
N HIS A 60 19.29 -8.76 -4.17
CA HIS A 60 19.85 -10.08 -3.84
C HIS A 60 19.22 -11.18 -4.72
N HIS A 61 17.88 -11.21 -4.84
CA HIS A 61 17.21 -12.18 -5.69
C HIS A 61 17.51 -11.98 -7.18
N LEU A 62 17.58 -10.74 -7.67
CA LEU A 62 17.98 -10.44 -9.05
C LEU A 62 19.39 -10.97 -9.36
N VAL A 63 20.35 -10.80 -8.45
CA VAL A 63 21.72 -11.35 -8.59
C VAL A 63 21.66 -12.86 -8.72
N ALA A 64 20.95 -13.53 -7.80
CA ALA A 64 20.84 -14.98 -7.74
C ALA A 64 20.21 -15.57 -9.01
N MET A 65 19.35 -14.80 -9.69
CA MET A 65 18.75 -15.15 -10.98
C MET A 65 19.59 -14.75 -12.21
N GLY A 66 20.82 -14.26 -12.01
CA GLY A 66 21.75 -13.89 -13.10
C GLY A 66 21.49 -12.51 -13.73
N SER A 67 20.66 -11.67 -13.11
CA SER A 67 20.41 -10.31 -13.61
C SER A 67 21.55 -9.36 -13.24
N GLN A 68 22.01 -8.60 -14.24
CA GLN A 68 22.94 -7.49 -14.04
C GLN A 68 22.22 -6.19 -13.63
N LYS A 69 20.89 -6.13 -13.79
CA LYS A 69 20.09 -4.95 -13.41
C LYS A 69 19.95 -4.87 -11.88
N ARG A 70 19.92 -3.65 -11.37
CA ARG A 70 19.70 -3.34 -9.96
C ARG A 70 18.68 -2.22 -9.83
N LEU A 71 17.81 -2.34 -8.83
CA LEU A 71 17.01 -1.21 -8.36
C LEU A 71 17.88 -0.35 -7.46
N THR A 72 17.85 0.96 -7.64
CA THR A 72 18.51 1.94 -6.75
C THR A 72 17.45 2.81 -6.09
N LEU A 73 17.79 3.42 -4.96
CA LEU A 73 16.87 4.32 -4.28
C LEU A 73 16.41 5.49 -5.16
N PRO A 74 17.27 6.20 -5.93
CA PRO A 74 16.81 7.27 -6.81
C PRO A 74 15.81 6.79 -7.88
N ILE A 75 16.03 5.61 -8.46
CA ILE A 75 15.09 5.03 -9.44
C ILE A 75 13.76 4.71 -8.75
N LEU A 76 13.80 4.07 -7.57
CA LEU A 76 12.59 3.72 -6.84
C LEU A 76 11.80 4.96 -6.39
N SER A 77 12.48 6.00 -5.87
CA SER A 77 11.83 7.25 -5.49
C SER A 77 11.16 7.94 -6.67
N THR A 78 11.81 7.95 -7.84
CA THR A 78 11.24 8.49 -9.08
C THR A 78 9.98 7.71 -9.48
N ASP A 79 10.02 6.37 -9.39
CA ASP A 79 8.87 5.53 -9.71
C ASP A 79 7.74 5.69 -8.68
N LEU A 80 8.05 5.88 -7.39
CA LEU A 80 7.05 6.17 -6.35
C LEU A 80 6.32 7.49 -6.63
N GLN A 81 7.04 8.55 -7.02
CA GLN A 81 6.43 9.82 -7.45
C GLN A 81 5.51 9.62 -8.65
N ARG A 82 6.01 8.95 -9.71
CA ARG A 82 5.21 8.66 -10.92
C ARG A 82 3.96 7.83 -10.66
N THR A 83 3.96 7.03 -9.60
CA THR A 83 2.84 6.15 -9.23
C THR A 83 2.01 6.70 -8.08
N ALA A 84 2.26 7.94 -7.63
CA ALA A 84 1.56 8.54 -6.49
C ALA A 84 0.04 8.62 -6.70
N VAL A 85 -0.42 8.86 -7.94
CA VAL A 85 -1.84 8.84 -8.28
C VAL A 85 -2.49 7.48 -8.03
N TYR A 86 -1.75 6.39 -8.20
CA TYR A 86 -2.23 5.06 -7.83
C TYR A 86 -2.33 4.91 -6.30
N GLY A 87 -1.39 5.48 -5.55
CA GLY A 87 -1.49 5.58 -4.08
C GLY A 87 -2.74 6.35 -3.64
N LEU A 88 -3.07 7.47 -4.29
CA LEU A 88 -4.31 8.22 -4.05
C LEU A 88 -5.55 7.38 -4.35
N TYR A 89 -5.56 6.64 -5.47
CA TYR A 89 -6.62 5.67 -5.76
C TYR A 89 -6.76 4.61 -4.66
N VAL A 90 -5.66 4.04 -4.17
CA VAL A 90 -5.68 3.05 -3.07
C VAL A 90 -6.26 3.65 -1.78
N ALA A 91 -5.94 4.92 -1.48
CA ALA A 91 -6.51 5.63 -0.34
C ALA A 91 -8.03 5.80 -0.50
N ALA A 92 -8.50 6.27 -1.66
CA ALA A 92 -9.92 6.52 -1.92
C ALA A 92 -10.76 5.23 -2.07
N SER A 93 -10.15 4.11 -2.45
CA SER A 93 -10.86 2.83 -2.70
C SER A 93 -10.59 1.81 -1.59
N THR A 94 -9.40 1.19 -1.61
CA THR A 94 -9.05 0.06 -0.75
C THR A 94 -9.07 0.46 0.73
N VAL A 95 -8.51 1.62 1.07
CA VAL A 95 -8.47 2.08 2.46
C VAL A 95 -9.86 2.46 2.96
N ALA A 96 -10.63 3.22 2.17
CA ALA A 96 -12.02 3.53 2.50
C ALA A 96 -12.83 2.27 2.78
N THR A 97 -12.75 1.28 1.89
CA THR A 97 -13.46 0.00 2.01
C THR A 97 -13.04 -0.78 3.26
N LYS A 98 -11.72 -0.87 3.54
CA LYS A 98 -11.20 -1.56 4.74
C LYS A 98 -11.58 -0.90 6.06
N MET A 99 -11.83 0.41 6.02
CA MET A 99 -12.16 1.22 7.20
C MET A 99 -13.66 1.52 7.29
N ALA A 100 -14.47 0.97 6.39
CA ALA A 100 -15.92 1.10 6.45
C ALA A 100 -16.48 0.60 7.78
N ASP A 101 -17.66 1.09 8.14
CA ASP A 101 -18.38 0.57 9.30
C ASP A 101 -18.79 -0.89 9.04
N ASP A 102 -18.66 -1.76 10.05
CA ASP A 102 -18.91 -3.21 9.91
C ASP A 102 -20.34 -3.55 9.45
N THR A 103 -21.27 -2.60 9.58
CA THR A 103 -22.67 -2.72 9.14
C THR A 103 -22.87 -2.40 7.67
N LEU A 104 -21.86 -1.87 6.98
CA LEU A 104 -21.96 -1.47 5.58
C LEU A 104 -21.85 -2.70 4.67
N ASP A 105 -22.90 -2.98 3.92
CA ASP A 105 -22.87 -3.99 2.87
C ASP A 105 -22.22 -3.42 1.61
N LEU A 106 -20.95 -3.78 1.40
CA LEU A 106 -20.15 -3.36 0.25
C LEU A 106 -20.56 -4.06 -1.06
N ASP A 107 -21.25 -5.20 -0.97
CA ASP A 107 -21.71 -5.99 -2.11
C ASP A 107 -23.16 -5.65 -2.51
N SER A 108 -23.79 -4.70 -1.82
CA SER A 108 -25.16 -4.25 -2.10
C SER A 108 -25.30 -3.74 -3.54
N SER A 109 -26.29 -4.29 -4.24
CA SER A 109 -26.67 -3.88 -5.61
C SER A 109 -27.91 -2.98 -5.64
N GLU A 110 -28.25 -2.34 -4.51
CA GLU A 110 -29.41 -1.44 -4.44
C GLU A 110 -29.26 -0.23 -5.37
N LYS A 111 -30.32 0.07 -6.13
CA LYS A 111 -30.32 1.24 -7.02
C LYS A 111 -30.25 2.52 -6.18
N ASN A 112 -29.31 3.39 -6.50
CA ASN A 112 -28.99 4.65 -5.80
C ASN A 112 -28.26 4.50 -4.46
N PHE A 113 -27.76 3.30 -4.14
CA PHE A 113 -26.83 3.10 -3.03
C PHE A 113 -25.41 3.03 -3.57
N ASP A 114 -24.53 3.93 -3.10
CA ASP A 114 -23.10 3.88 -3.40
C ASP A 114 -22.33 3.47 -2.13
N PRO A 115 -22.01 2.17 -1.97
CA PRO A 115 -21.30 1.68 -0.80
C PRO A 115 -19.92 2.33 -0.64
N PHE A 116 -19.23 2.68 -1.74
CA PHE A 116 -17.91 3.30 -1.66
C PHE A 116 -17.97 4.73 -1.11
N SER A 117 -18.97 5.50 -1.54
CA SER A 117 -19.23 6.83 -0.97
C SER A 117 -19.61 6.78 0.50
N GLN A 118 -20.30 5.72 0.96
CA GLN A 118 -20.58 5.54 2.40
C GLN A 118 -19.35 5.11 3.19
N ALA A 119 -18.52 4.23 2.64
CA ALA A 119 -17.27 3.79 3.26
C ALA A 119 -16.35 4.98 3.58
N MET A 120 -16.27 5.97 2.68
CA MET A 120 -15.52 7.21 2.88
C MET A 120 -16.06 8.13 3.99
N LYS A 121 -17.23 7.84 4.57
CA LYS A 121 -17.80 8.62 5.67
C LYS A 121 -17.46 8.08 7.05
N SER A 122 -16.89 6.87 7.15
CA SER A 122 -16.57 6.26 8.44
C SER A 122 -15.56 7.11 9.24
N GLU A 123 -15.68 7.06 10.56
CA GLU A 123 -14.78 7.80 11.46
C GLU A 123 -13.34 7.32 11.30
N ARG A 124 -13.14 6.00 11.25
CA ARG A 124 -11.83 5.35 11.08
C ARG A 124 -11.13 5.79 9.80
N TYR A 125 -11.87 5.94 8.70
CA TYR A 125 -11.31 6.45 7.45
C TYR A 125 -10.89 7.92 7.57
N ARG A 126 -11.75 8.75 8.17
CA ARG A 126 -11.48 10.19 8.35
C ARG A 126 -10.29 10.46 9.26
N GLU A 127 -10.04 9.60 10.25
CA GLU A 127 -8.89 9.69 11.14
C GLU A 127 -7.56 9.46 10.41
N ILE A 128 -7.49 8.46 9.52
CA ILE A 128 -6.22 8.08 8.86
C ILE A 128 -5.94 8.87 7.58
N LEU A 129 -6.99 9.36 6.91
CA LEU A 129 -6.88 10.01 5.60
C LEU A 129 -5.90 11.20 5.59
N PRO A 130 -5.89 12.14 6.56
CA PRO A 130 -4.97 13.27 6.56
C PRO A 130 -3.50 12.83 6.49
N GLY A 131 -3.13 11.78 7.23
CA GLY A 131 -1.77 11.26 7.23
C GLY A 131 -1.36 10.63 5.90
N LEU A 132 -2.31 10.03 5.17
CA LEU A 132 -2.10 9.52 3.82
C LEU A 132 -1.95 10.67 2.81
N LEU A 133 -2.77 11.70 2.91
CA LEU A 133 -2.71 12.87 2.03
C LEU A 133 -1.37 13.59 2.16
N VAL A 134 -0.85 13.79 3.37
CA VAL A 134 0.48 14.37 3.60
C VAL A 134 1.58 13.54 2.95
N TYR A 135 1.51 12.21 3.07
CA TYR A 135 2.47 11.32 2.41
C TYR A 135 2.43 11.44 0.88
N LEU A 136 1.22 11.47 0.29
CA LEU A 136 1.03 11.55 -1.16
C LEU A 136 1.36 12.94 -1.72
N GLU A 137 1.06 14.01 -0.99
CA GLU A 137 1.50 15.37 -1.29
C GLU A 137 3.02 15.46 -1.29
N GLY A 138 3.71 14.81 -0.35
CA GLY A 138 5.18 14.71 -0.35
C GLY A 138 5.76 13.98 -1.57
N LEU A 139 4.94 13.27 -2.34
CA LEU A 139 5.31 12.66 -3.62
C LEU A 139 4.93 13.51 -4.84
N GLY A 140 4.27 14.66 -4.65
CA GLY A 140 3.83 15.57 -5.70
C GLY A 140 2.57 15.12 -6.44
N VAL A 141 1.67 14.37 -5.79
CA VAL A 141 0.44 13.87 -6.47
C VAL A 141 -0.54 14.98 -6.88
N PHE A 142 -0.42 16.17 -6.26
CA PHE A 142 -1.30 17.31 -6.47
C PHE A 142 -0.64 18.45 -7.27
N ASP A 143 0.59 18.24 -7.74
CA ASP A 143 1.35 19.17 -8.59
C ASP A 143 1.12 18.87 -10.08
#